data_AF-A0A2V6D153-F1
#
_entry.id   AF-A0A2V6D153-F1
#
_cell.length_a   1.000
_cell.length_b   1.000
_cell.length_c   1.000
_cell.angle_alpha   90.00
_cell.angle_beta   90.00
_cell.angle_gamma   90.00
#
_symmetry.space_group_name_H-M   'P 1'
#
loop_
_entity.id
_entity.type
_entity.pdbx_description
1 polymer ?
#
loop_
_entity_poly.entity_id
_entity_poly.type
_entity_poly.pdbx_seq_one_letter_code
_entity_poly.pdbx_strand_id
1 'polypeptide(L)' 'VFGDVESARTWMITKQPGLGKAVPLDFARTEIGAREVENLLGRIEYSVYS' A
#
# COMPACT_ATOMS: atom_id res chain seq x y z
N VAL A 1 -5.27 -2.01 8.98
CA VAL A 1 -3.83 -1.87 8.67
C VAL A 1 -3.15 -0.62 9.26
N PHE A 2 -3.65 0.62 9.11
CA PHE A 2 -2.92 1.84 9.56
C PHE A 2 -3.47 2.56 10.80
N GLY A 3 -4.65 2.20 11.31
CA GLY A 3 -5.21 2.78 12.55
C GLY A 3 -5.70 4.23 12.44
N ASP A 4 -5.07 5.06 11.61
CA ASP A 4 -5.44 6.46 11.37
C ASP A 4 -5.24 6.88 9.89
N VAL A 5 -5.90 7.98 9.50
CA VAL A 5 -5.92 8.48 8.11
C VAL A 5 -4.58 9.11 7.72
N GLU A 6 -3.85 9.74 8.63
CA GLU A 6 -2.57 10.39 8.36
C GLU A 6 -1.47 9.36 8.06
N SER A 7 -1.45 8.26 8.81
CA SER A 7 -0.61 7.09 8.59
C SER A 7 -0.93 6.42 7.26
N ALA A 8 -2.22 6.25 6.93
CA ALA A 8 -2.63 5.72 5.64
C ALA A 8 -2.20 6.65 4.47
N ARG A 9 -2.39 7.96 4.64
CA ARG A 9 -1.98 8.97 3.65
C ARG A 9 -0.47 8.96 3.45
N THR A 10 0.30 8.94 4.55
CA THR A 10 1.76 8.86 4.53
C THR A 10 2.23 7.59 3.83
N TRP A 11 1.59 6.45 4.11
CA TRP A 11 1.90 5.20 3.44
C TRP A 11 1.64 5.27 1.93
N MET A 12 0.51 5.86 1.51
CA MET A 12 0.14 5.98 0.09
C MET A 12 1.09 6.88 -0.72
N ILE A 13 1.71 7.88 -0.11
CA ILE A 13 2.66 8.79 -0.78
C ILE A 13 4.12 8.35 -0.63
N THR A 14 4.39 7.34 0.22
CA THR A 14 5.74 6.81 0.45
C THR A 14 6.02 5.66 -0.52
N LYS A 15 7.24 5.62 -1.07
CA LYS A 15 7.68 4.53 -1.95
C LYS A 15 7.67 3.21 -1.20
N GLN A 16 6.91 2.24 -1.71
CA GLN A 16 6.80 0.94 -1.07
C GLN A 16 7.77 -0.07 -1.71
N PRO A 17 8.58 -0.80 -0.91
CA PRO A 17 9.45 -1.83 -1.44
C PRO A 17 8.69 -2.95 -2.13
N GLY A 18 7.50 -3.29 -1.63
CA GLY A 18 6.62 -4.31 -2.21
C GLY A 18 6.05 -3.96 -3.60
N LEU A 19 6.13 -2.69 -4.01
CA LEU A 19 5.75 -2.23 -5.35
C LEU A 19 6.99 -1.86 -6.20
N GLY A 20 8.16 -2.41 -5.88
CA GLY A 20 9.39 -2.10 -6.61
C GLY A 20 9.89 -0.66 -6.39
N LYS A 21 9.66 -0.08 -5.20
CA LYS A 21 9.95 1.33 -4.85
C LYS A 21 9.07 2.35 -5.58
N ALA A 22 7.90 1.92 -6.07
CA ALA A 22 6.88 2.82 -6.59
C ALA A 22 6.02 3.44 -5.49
N VAL A 23 5.41 4.58 -5.81
CA VAL A 23 4.44 5.25 -4.93
C VAL A 23 3.06 4.60 -5.13
N PRO A 24 2.42 4.07 -4.08
CA PRO A 24 1.11 3.42 -4.16
C PRO A 24 0.05 4.31 -4.82
N LEU A 25 0.04 5.60 -4.51
CA LEU A 25 -0.92 6.55 -5.05
C LEU A 25 -0.81 6.68 -6.59
N ASP A 26 0.40 6.61 -7.15
CA ASP A 26 0.57 6.66 -8.60
C ASP A 26 0.25 5.32 -9.27
N PHE A 27 0.50 4.20 -8.60
CA PHE A 27 0.09 2.87 -9.06
C PHE A 27 -1.44 2.72 -9.11
N ALA A 28 -2.13 3.23 -8.10
CA ALA A 28 -3.58 3.19 -7.98
C ALA A 28 -4.33 4.01 -9.06
N ARG A 29 -3.63 4.77 -9.91
CA ARG A 29 -4.21 5.45 -11.07
C ARG A 29 -4.72 4.49 -12.14
N THR A 30 -4.30 3.23 -12.09
CA THR A 30 -4.77 2.16 -12.97
C THR A 30 -5.45 1.08 -12.15
N GLU A 31 -6.44 0.40 -12.72
CA GLU A 31 -7.15 -0.69 -12.02
C GLU A 31 -6.20 -1.81 -11.59
N ILE A 32 -5.23 -2.15 -12.46
CA ILE A 32 -4.20 -3.15 -12.16
C ILE A 32 -3.32 -2.69 -11.01
N GLY A 33 -2.84 -1.45 -11.03
CA GLY A 33 -1.98 -0.94 -9.95
C GLY A 33 -2.73 -0.76 -8.63
N ALA A 34 -4.03 -0.44 -8.66
CA ALA A 34 -4.86 -0.43 -7.45
C ALA A 34 -4.96 -1.84 -6.82
N ARG A 35 -5.14 -2.87 -7.65
CA ARG A 35 -5.15 -4.27 -7.17
C ARG A 35 -3.82 -4.67 -6.52
N GLU A 36 -2.69 -4.24 -7.07
CA GLU A 36 -1.37 -4.52 -6.50
C GLU A 36 -1.16 -3.80 -5.17
N VAL A 37 -1.66 -2.57 -5.04
CA VAL A 37 -1.66 -1.82 -3.78
C VAL A 37 -2.51 -2.54 -2.72
N GLU A 38 -3.71 -2.99 -3.06
CA GLU A 38 -4.57 -3.78 -2.17
C GLU A 38 -3.92 -5.10 -1.76
N ASN A 39 -3.31 -5.82 -2.70
CA ASN A 39 -2.58 -7.06 -2.42
C ASN A 39 -1.44 -6.83 -1.41
N LEU A 40 -0.71 -5.71 -1.54
CA LEU A 40 0.35 -5.36 -0.61
C LEU A 40 -0.21 -5.01 0.78
N LEU A 41 -1.30 -4.25 0.85
CA LEU A 41 -1.96 -3.93 2.11
C LEU A 41 -2.44 -5.19 2.83
N GLY A 42 -3.06 -6.13 2.10
CA GLY A 42 -3.45 -7.42 2.64
C GLY A 42 -2.27 -8.20 3.22
N ARG A 43 -1.14 -8.27 2.49
CA ARG A 43 0.08 -8.92 3.01
C ARG A 43 0.61 -8.27 4.29
N ILE A 44 0.57 -6.94 4.38
CA ILE A 44 0.98 -6.22 5.59
C ILE A 44 0.06 -6.57 6.76
N GLU A 45 -1.25 -6.63 6.55
CA GLU A 45 -2.19 -7.08 7.59
C GLU A 45 -1.88 -8.50 8.05
N TYR A 46 -1.75 -9.45 7.13
CA TYR A 46 -1.44 -10.84 7.49
C TYR A 46 -0.08 -11.00 8.18
N SER A 47 0.94 -10.23 7.79
CA SER A 47 2.27 -10.30 8.38
C SER A 47 2.35 -9.72 9.79
N VAL A 48 1.41 -8.87 10.19
CA VAL A 48 1.33 -8.32 11.56
C VAL A 48 0.65 -9.31 12.52
N TYR A 49 -0.13 -10.27 12.01
CA TYR A 49 -0.84 -11.27 12.81
C TYR A 49 -0.05 -12.58 13.05
N SER A 50 1.21 -12.68 12.61
CA SER A 50 2.04 -13.89 12.73
C SER A 50 3.23 -13.75 13.66
#